data_AF-A0A6J4XZD3-F1
#
_entry.id   AF-A0A6J4XZD3-F1
#
_cell.length_a   1.000
_cell.length_b   1.000
_cell.length_c   1.000
_cell.angle_alpha   90.00
_cell.angle_beta   90.00
_cell.angle_gamma   90.00
#
_symmetry.space_group_name_H-M   'P 1'
#
loop_
_entity.id
_entity.type
_entity.pdbx_description
1 polymer ?
#
loop_
_entity_poly.entity_id
_entity_poly.type
_entity_poly.pdbx_seq_one_letter_code
_entity_poly.pdbx_strand_id
1 'polypeptide(L)' 'MDVIFDKLAQLELDDASECYELEVPGLGARFREEVKKGIGRICE' A
#
# COMPACT_ATOMS: atom_id res chain seq x y z
N MET A 1 -2.15 1.87 17.79
CA MET A 1 -3.41 1.31 17.26
C MET A 1 -3.03 0.21 16.28
N ASP A 2 -3.58 -0.99 16.43
CA ASP A 2 -3.30 -2.07 15.51
C ASP A 2 -4.17 -1.89 14.26
N VAL A 3 -3.55 -2.02 13.07
CA VAL A 3 -4.23 -1.88 11.79
C VAL A 3 -4.25 -3.25 11.13
N ILE A 4 -5.46 -3.70 10.79
CA ILE A 4 -5.69 -5.01 10.18
C ILE A 4 -6.34 -4.77 8.83
N PHE A 5 -5.73 -5.34 7.79
CA PHE A 5 -6.33 -5.37 6.46
C PHE A 5 -7.28 -6.55 6.38
N ASP A 6 -8.46 -6.33 5.82
CA ASP A 6 -9.26 -7.45 5.35
C ASP A 6 -8.64 -8.06 4.08
N LYS A 7 -9.18 -9.19 3.66
CA LYS A 7 -8.67 -9.92 2.50
C LYS A 7 -8.70 -9.08 1.22
N LEU A 8 -9.75 -8.28 1.01
CA LEU A 8 -9.89 -7.47 -0.20
C LEU A 8 -8.93 -6.30 -0.18
N ALA A 9 -8.82 -5.61 0.96
CA ALA A 9 -7.87 -4.51 1.12
C ALA A 9 -6.41 -4.94 0.93
N GLN A 10 -6.07 -6.16 1.37
CA GLN A 10 -4.74 -6.72 1.10
C GLN A 10 -4.52 -6.99 -0.39
N LEU A 11 -5.49 -7.61 -1.07
CA LEU A 11 -5.42 -7.86 -2.51
C LEU A 11 -5.29 -6.55 -3.31
N GLU A 12 -6.09 -5.53 -2.98
CA GLU A 12 -6.02 -4.21 -3.62
C GLU A 12 -4.64 -3.55 -3.44
N LEU A 13 -4.04 -3.66 -2.25
CA LEU A 13 -2.70 -3.13 -1.99
C LEU A 13 -1.65 -3.86 -2.85
N ASP A 14 -1.77 -5.18 -2.96
CA ASP A 14 -0.84 -6.00 -3.73
C ASP A 14 -0.98 -5.72 -5.23
N ASP A 15 -2.19 -5.76 -5.79
CA ASP A 15 -2.49 -5.50 -7.20
C ASP A 15 -2.00 -4.11 -7.64
N ALA A 16 -2.29 -3.08 -6.85
CA ALA A 16 -1.84 -1.72 -7.17
C ALA A 16 -0.31 -1.58 -7.10
N SER A 17 0.33 -2.23 -6.12
CA SER A 17 1.79 -2.22 -6.00
C SER A 17 2.46 -2.89 -7.19
N GLU A 18 1.95 -4.05 -7.62
CA GLU A 18 2.46 -4.78 -8.79
C GLU A 18 2.24 -3.99 -10.08
N CYS A 19 1.05 -3.41 -10.25
CA CYS A 19 0.76 -2.56 -11.40
C CYS A 19 1.77 -1.40 -11.53
N TYR A 20 2.01 -0.68 -10.44
CA TYR A 20 2.97 0.43 -10.45
C TYR A 20 4.41 -0.01 -10.67
N GLU A 21 4.82 -1.17 -10.16
CA GLU A 21 6.15 -1.71 -10.40
C GLU A 21 6.38 -2.06 -11.88
N LEU A 22 5.33 -2.53 -12.58
CA LEU A 22 5.37 -2.78 -14.02
C LEU A 22 5.50 -1.49 -14.84
N GLU A 23 4.86 -0.41 -14.40
CA GLU A 23 4.92 0.89 -15.09
C GLU A 23 6.31 1.54 -14.94
N VAL A 24 6.83 1.59 -13.71
CA VAL A 24 8.12 2.20 -13.39
C VAL A 24 8.81 1.41 -12.28
N PRO A 25 10.04 0.89 -12.52
CA PRO A 25 10.79 0.18 -11.49
C PRO A 25 10.94 1.00 -10.20
N GLY A 26 10.58 0.40 -9.07
CA GLY A 26 10.60 0.99 -7.74
C GLY A 26 9.36 1.82 -7.36
N LEU A 27 8.41 2.04 -8.27
CA LEU A 27 7.20 2.80 -7.96
C LEU A 27 6.24 2.01 -7.06
N GLY A 28 6.16 0.69 -7.21
CA GLY A 28 5.34 -0.16 -6.35
C GLY A 28 5.80 -0.11 -4.89
N ALA A 29 7.12 -0.16 -4.68
CA ALA A 29 7.71 0.01 -3.34
C ALA A 29 7.38 1.38 -2.73
N ARG A 30 7.52 2.46 -3.52
CA ARG A 30 7.18 3.82 -3.08
C ARG A 30 5.69 3.96 -2.76
N PHE A 31 4.81 3.34 -3.54
CA PHE A 31 3.37 3.33 -3.28
C PHE A 31 3.04 2.72 -1.91
N ARG A 32 3.60 1.55 -1.58
CA ARG A 32 3.41 0.90 -0.27
C ARG A 32 3.85 1.78 0.90
N GLU A 33 4.97 2.49 0.74
CA GLU A 33 5.47 3.43 1.74
C GLU A 33 4.47 4.58 1.98
N GLU A 34 3.90 5.15 0.92
CA GLU A 34 2.90 6.22 1.04
C GLU A 34 1.59 5.75 1.66
N VAL A 35 1.13 4.53 1.32
CA VAL A 35 -0.03 3.91 1.99
C VAL A 35 0.23 3.77 3.49
N LYS A 36 1.40 3.26 3.88
CA LYS A 36 1.79 3.12 5.29
C LYS A 36 1.82 4.47 6.02
N LYS A 37 2.34 5.53 5.40
CA LYS A 37 2.31 6.90 5.95
C LYS A 37 0.88 7.41 6.09
N GLY A 38 0.02 7.15 5.11
CA GLY A 38 -1.39 7.49 5.14
C GLY A 38 -2.11 6.85 6.33
N ILE A 39 -1.89 5.55 6.55
CA ILE A 39 -2.42 4.81 7.70
C ILE A 39 -1.92 5.42 9.01
N GLY A 40 -0.62 5.76 9.09
CA GLY A 40 -0.03 6.41 10.26
C GLY A 40 -0.78 7.68 10.67
N ARG A 41 -1.10 8.55 9.70
CA ARG A 41 -1.86 9.80 9.93
C ARG A 41 -3.30 9.58 10.38
N ILE A 42 -3.94 8.47 9.98
CA ILE A 42 -5.31 8.14 10.40
C ILE A 42 -5.31 7.59 11.84
N CYS A 43 -4.21 6.95 12.24
CA CYS A 43 -4.09 6.34 13.55
C CYS A 43 -3.60 7.28 14.66
N GLU A 44 -3.12 8.47 14.30
CA GLU A 44 -2.80 9.60 15.20
C GLU A 44 -4.07 10.31 15.69
#